data_AF-A0A7V9UP10-F1
#
_entry.id   AF-A0A7V9UP10-F1
#
_cell.length_a   1.000
_cell.length_b   1.000
_cell.length_c   1.000
_cell.angle_alpha   90.00
_cell.angle_beta   90.00
_cell.angle_gamma   90.00
#
_symmetry.space_group_name_H-M   'P 1'
#
loop_
_entity.id
_entity.type
_entity.pdbx_description
1 polymer ?
#
loop_
_entity_poly.entity_id
_entity_poly.type
_entity_poly.pdbx_seq_one_letter_code
_entity_poly.pdbx_strand_id
1 'polypeptide(L)'
;MMNRSSKFCVLLLLFGVFAGAQAKEPRRDVVGIRINMSREDTHRRLQKIGRMEREERGRQEVWTLEKEPHFASVLIGYDKEFKVRYITAIAREGGTRTLYTDVANLKSAYAENAPGHFKYTWEVKARGKSPAYFVILMGRDPQYLTSLSMKKKP
;
A
#
# COMPACT_ATOMS: atom_id res chain seq x y z
N MET A 1 27.23 -25.84 66.33
CA MET A 1 26.42 -24.63 66.52
C MET A 1 25.79 -24.28 65.18
N MET A 2 24.47 -24.22 65.16
CA MET A 2 23.57 -23.98 64.02
C MET A 2 23.77 -22.58 63.42
N ASN A 3 23.68 -22.43 62.09
CA ASN A 3 22.80 -21.46 61.37
C ASN A 3 23.18 -21.34 59.88
N ARG A 4 22.29 -21.77 58.97
CA ARG A 4 21.26 -20.97 58.24
C ARG A 4 21.84 -20.18 57.05
N SER A 5 21.59 -20.63 55.83
CA SER A 5 20.49 -20.18 54.96
C SER A 5 20.89 -19.01 54.05
N SER A 6 20.92 -19.21 52.73
CA SER A 6 19.98 -18.57 51.80
C SER A 6 20.45 -18.62 50.34
N LYS A 7 19.44 -18.79 49.49
CA LYS A 7 19.42 -18.95 48.03
C LYS A 7 19.68 -17.62 47.30
N PHE A 8 19.54 -17.66 45.96
CA PHE A 8 19.46 -16.56 44.97
C PHE A 8 20.81 -16.11 44.37
N CYS A 9 20.96 -15.81 43.08
CA CYS A 9 20.14 -16.02 41.89
C CYS A 9 20.98 -15.60 40.66
N VAL A 10 20.77 -16.30 39.55
CA VAL A 10 20.72 -15.79 38.16
C VAL A 10 21.87 -14.86 37.71
N LEU A 11 22.82 -15.43 36.96
CA LEU A 11 23.65 -14.65 36.04
C LEU A 11 22.92 -14.58 34.68
N LEU A 12 22.52 -13.37 34.31
CA LEU A 12 21.74 -13.02 33.13
C LEU A 12 22.42 -13.42 31.81
N LEU A 13 21.73 -14.28 31.04
CA LEU A 13 21.93 -14.46 29.60
C LEU A 13 21.48 -13.19 28.87
N LEU A 14 22.43 -12.30 28.54
CA LEU A 14 22.22 -11.21 27.58
C LEU A 14 22.27 -11.76 26.15
N PHE A 15 21.26 -12.55 25.76
CA PHE A 15 20.95 -12.69 24.33
C PHE A 15 20.17 -11.44 23.92
N GLY A 16 20.91 -10.46 23.40
CA GLY A 16 20.33 -9.32 22.70
C GLY A 16 19.52 -9.81 21.51
N VAL A 17 18.20 -9.93 21.71
CA VAL A 17 17.25 -10.10 20.61
C VAL A 17 17.26 -8.78 19.85
N PHE A 18 18.14 -8.66 18.85
CA PHE A 18 17.92 -7.75 17.75
C PHE A 18 16.67 -8.23 17.03
N ALA A 19 15.51 -7.83 17.53
CA ALA A 19 14.29 -7.79 16.75
C ALA A 19 14.51 -6.73 15.67
N GLY A 20 15.25 -7.11 14.62
CA GLY A 20 15.30 -6.34 13.39
C GLY A 20 13.86 -6.22 12.92
N ALA A 21 13.28 -5.03 13.07
CA ALA A 21 11.96 -4.72 12.55
C ALA A 21 12.00 -5.01 11.05
N GLN A 22 11.50 -6.19 10.66
CA GLN A 22 11.50 -6.60 9.27
C GLN A 22 10.69 -5.55 8.51
N ALA A 23 11.34 -4.84 7.59
CA ALA A 23 10.72 -3.73 6.90
C ALA A 23 9.47 -4.24 6.17
N LYS A 24 8.30 -3.74 6.56
CA LYS A 24 7.02 -4.09 5.94
C LYS A 24 7.09 -3.78 4.44
N GLU A 25 7.01 -4.82 3.61
CA GLU A 25 6.98 -4.66 2.17
C GLU A 25 5.76 -3.81 1.76
N PRO A 26 5.87 -3.01 0.69
CA PRO A 26 4.72 -2.28 0.16
C PRO A 26 3.58 -3.21 -0.25
N ARG A 27 2.34 -2.80 0.06
CA ARG A 27 1.14 -3.48 -0.43
C ARG A 27 1.21 -3.64 -1.95
N ARG A 28 0.85 -4.84 -2.42
CA ARG A 28 0.95 -5.24 -3.84
C ARG A 28 -0.37 -5.13 -4.60
N ASP A 29 -1.37 -4.52 -3.99
CA ASP A 29 -2.69 -4.29 -4.55
C ASP A 29 -3.29 -2.98 -4.03
N VAL A 30 -4.23 -2.44 -4.80
CA VAL A 30 -5.12 -1.35 -4.36
C VAL A 30 -6.53 -1.89 -4.47
N VAL A 31 -7.25 -1.98 -3.35
CA VAL A 31 -8.62 -2.56 -3.27
C VAL A 31 -8.72 -3.93 -3.97
N GLY A 32 -7.69 -4.77 -3.85
CA GLY A 32 -7.62 -6.09 -4.46
C GLY A 32 -7.23 -6.10 -5.94
N ILE A 33 -6.97 -4.96 -6.57
CA ILE A 33 -6.51 -4.83 -7.97
C ILE A 33 -4.99 -4.76 -8.00
N ARG A 34 -4.37 -5.48 -8.94
CA ARG A 34 -2.91 -5.57 -9.07
C ARG A 34 -2.45 -5.12 -10.44
N ILE A 35 -1.20 -4.66 -10.53
CA ILE A 35 -0.52 -4.48 -11.82
C ILE A 35 -0.54 -5.81 -12.59
N ASN A 36 -0.76 -5.73 -13.89
CA ASN A 36 -0.88 -6.85 -14.83
C ASN A 36 -2.14 -7.73 -14.67
N MET A 37 -3.10 -7.35 -13.81
CA MET A 37 -4.42 -7.98 -13.75
C MET A 37 -5.20 -7.71 -15.04
N SER A 38 -6.05 -8.64 -15.51
CA SER A 38 -6.89 -8.37 -16.69
C SER A 38 -8.00 -7.37 -16.37
N ARG A 39 -8.51 -6.68 -17.40
CA ARG A 39 -9.73 -5.86 -17.30
C ARG A 39 -10.91 -6.65 -16.74
N GLU A 40 -11.13 -7.87 -17.26
CA GLU A 40 -12.17 -8.78 -16.78
C GLU A 40 -12.07 -9.06 -15.26
N ASP A 41 -10.89 -9.44 -14.77
CA ASP A 41 -10.66 -9.70 -13.35
C ASP A 41 -10.84 -8.44 -12.50
N THR A 42 -10.47 -7.29 -13.05
CA THR A 42 -10.60 -5.99 -12.42
C THR A 42 -12.07 -5.64 -12.25
N HIS A 43 -12.87 -5.77 -13.31
CA HIS A 43 -14.31 -5.53 -13.30
C HIS A 43 -15.03 -6.43 -12.30
N ARG A 44 -14.76 -7.75 -12.34
CA ARG A 44 -15.34 -8.72 -11.39
C ARG A 44 -15.06 -8.38 -9.92
N ARG A 45 -13.93 -7.73 -9.64
CA ARG A 45 -13.59 -7.27 -8.28
C ARG A 45 -14.30 -5.98 -7.93
N LEU A 46 -14.24 -4.97 -8.79
CA LEU A 46 -14.79 -3.65 -8.50
C LEU A 46 -16.31 -3.63 -8.45
N GLN A 47 -16.99 -4.42 -9.28
CA GLN A 47 -18.45 -4.57 -9.24
C GLN A 47 -18.99 -5.05 -7.89
N LYS A 48 -18.16 -5.71 -7.06
CA LYS A 48 -18.57 -6.15 -5.72
C LYS A 48 -18.66 -4.99 -4.73
N ILE A 49 -17.84 -3.96 -4.92
CA ILE A 49 -17.61 -2.87 -3.97
C ILE A 49 -17.97 -1.49 -4.51
N GLY A 50 -18.39 -1.38 -5.77
CA GLY A 50 -18.63 -0.11 -6.42
C GLY A 50 -19.20 -0.23 -7.82
N ARG A 51 -19.20 0.90 -8.53
CA ARG A 51 -19.76 1.05 -9.87
C ARG A 51 -18.80 1.81 -10.78
N MET A 52 -18.78 1.46 -12.06
CA MET A 52 -18.04 2.21 -13.06
C MET A 52 -18.78 3.53 -13.32
N GLU A 53 -18.06 4.64 -13.26
CA GLU A 53 -18.62 5.97 -13.52
C GLU A 53 -18.40 6.37 -14.98
N ARG A 54 -17.18 6.16 -15.49
CA ARG A 54 -16.83 6.51 -16.86
C ARG A 54 -15.65 5.72 -17.40
N GLU A 55 -15.62 5.58 -18.72
CA GLU A 55 -14.50 5.06 -19.49
C GLU A 55 -13.94 6.17 -20.39
N GLU A 56 -12.63 6.36 -20.35
CA GLU A 56 -11.91 7.38 -21.11
C GLU A 56 -10.98 6.70 -22.12
N ARG A 57 -11.15 7.03 -23.41
CA ARG A 57 -10.29 6.60 -24.53
C ARG A 57 -10.10 5.08 -24.63
N GLY A 58 -11.10 4.30 -24.20
CA GLY A 58 -11.14 2.85 -24.29
C GLY A 58 -10.13 2.10 -23.40
N ARG A 59 -9.30 2.80 -22.62
CA ARG A 59 -8.18 2.22 -21.85
C ARG A 59 -7.98 2.85 -20.47
N GLN A 60 -8.86 3.76 -20.06
CA GLN A 60 -8.88 4.31 -18.73
C GLN A 60 -10.29 4.25 -18.18
N GLU A 61 -10.43 3.95 -16.91
CA GLU A 61 -11.72 3.83 -16.25
C GLU A 61 -11.67 4.52 -14.89
N VAL A 62 -12.79 5.12 -14.50
CA VAL A 62 -13.01 5.67 -13.17
C VAL A 62 -14.16 4.91 -12.54
N TRP A 63 -13.93 4.43 -11.32
CA TRP A 63 -14.91 3.68 -10.53
C TRP A 63 -15.15 4.39 -9.21
N THR A 64 -16.41 4.54 -8.83
CA THR A 64 -16.80 4.94 -7.47
C THR A 64 -16.89 3.70 -6.59
N LEU A 65 -16.28 3.73 -5.40
CA LEU A 65 -16.19 2.59 -4.48
C LEU A 65 -17.19 2.73 -3.33
N GLU A 66 -18.45 2.38 -3.55
CA GLU A 66 -19.56 2.61 -2.61
C GLU A 66 -19.42 1.85 -1.28
N LYS A 67 -18.79 0.67 -1.28
CA LYS A 67 -18.65 -0.20 -0.10
C LYS A 67 -17.24 -0.19 0.51
N GLU A 68 -16.36 0.67 0.01
CA GLU A 68 -14.99 0.80 0.51
C GLU A 68 -14.87 1.99 1.48
N PRO A 69 -14.56 1.76 2.77
CA PRO A 69 -14.54 2.82 3.78
C PRO A 69 -13.34 3.77 3.66
N HIS A 70 -12.23 3.33 3.06
CA HIS A 70 -10.99 4.12 2.99
C HIS A 70 -10.88 5.00 1.75
N PHE A 71 -11.45 4.54 0.63
CA PHE A 71 -11.29 5.15 -0.68
C PHE A 71 -12.66 5.47 -1.29
N ALA A 72 -12.78 6.65 -1.88
CA ALA A 72 -14.01 7.07 -2.57
C ALA A 72 -14.06 6.55 -4.00
N SER A 73 -12.92 6.54 -4.68
CA SER A 73 -12.84 6.17 -6.08
C SER A 73 -11.49 5.53 -6.43
N VAL A 74 -11.46 4.87 -7.58
CA VAL A 74 -10.24 4.36 -8.20
C VAL A 74 -10.21 4.69 -9.67
N LEU A 75 -9.06 5.15 -10.14
CA LEU A 75 -8.73 5.36 -11.54
C LEU A 75 -7.83 4.22 -12.01
N ILE A 76 -8.15 3.61 -13.14
CA ILE A 76 -7.42 2.46 -13.68
C ILE A 76 -7.06 2.75 -15.12
N GLY A 77 -5.79 2.53 -15.47
CA GLY A 77 -5.36 2.55 -16.85
C GLY A 77 -4.82 1.20 -17.28
N TYR A 78 -5.19 0.78 -18.48
CA TYR A 78 -4.79 -0.48 -19.08
C TYR A 78 -3.69 -0.27 -20.14
N ASP A 79 -2.89 -1.31 -20.39
CA ASP A 79 -1.99 -1.38 -21.55
C ASP A 79 -2.75 -1.88 -22.81
N LYS A 80 -2.01 -2.15 -23.89
CA LYS A 80 -2.60 -2.55 -25.18
C LYS A 80 -3.20 -3.97 -25.13
N GLU A 81 -2.78 -4.80 -24.17
CA GLU A 81 -3.32 -6.14 -23.91
C GLU A 81 -4.45 -6.12 -22.87
N PHE A 82 -5.00 -4.94 -22.54
CA PHE A 82 -6.03 -4.77 -21.51
C PHE A 82 -5.60 -5.33 -20.14
N LYS A 83 -4.31 -5.24 -19.82
CA LYS A 83 -3.79 -5.51 -18.48
C LYS A 83 -3.58 -4.20 -17.73
N VAL A 84 -3.82 -4.23 -16.43
CA VAL A 84 -3.69 -3.05 -15.58
C VAL A 84 -2.24 -2.54 -15.60
N ARG A 85 -2.06 -1.33 -16.11
CA ARG A 85 -0.79 -0.61 -16.20
C ARG A 85 -0.61 0.38 -15.06
N TYR A 86 -1.69 1.00 -14.60
CA TYR A 86 -1.67 1.81 -13.39
C TYR A 86 -3.03 1.80 -12.68
N ILE A 87 -3.00 2.06 -11.39
CA ILE A 87 -4.17 2.18 -10.52
C ILE A 87 -3.90 3.33 -9.56
N THR A 88 -4.88 4.20 -9.33
CA THR A 88 -4.82 5.26 -8.32
C THR A 88 -6.11 5.27 -7.53
N ALA A 89 -6.06 4.95 -6.24
CA ALA A 89 -7.20 5.13 -5.34
C ALA A 89 -7.12 6.50 -4.65
N ILE A 90 -8.27 7.15 -4.54
CA ILE A 90 -8.43 8.45 -3.91
C ILE A 90 -9.11 8.25 -2.55
N ALA A 91 -8.51 8.80 -1.50
CA ALA A 91 -9.04 8.68 -0.14
C ALA A 91 -10.44 9.27 -0.02
N ARG A 92 -11.27 8.66 0.82
CA ARG A 92 -12.64 9.13 1.09
C ARG A 92 -12.62 10.30 2.05
N GLU A 93 -13.18 11.44 1.64
CA GLU A 93 -13.44 12.55 2.54
C GLU A 93 -14.47 12.16 3.60
N GLY A 94 -14.19 12.46 4.87
CA GLY A 94 -15.01 12.02 6.01
C GLY A 94 -15.02 10.51 6.28
N GLY A 95 -14.28 9.71 5.49
CA GLY A 95 -14.17 8.26 5.65
C GLY A 95 -13.09 7.83 6.64
N THR A 96 -12.80 6.52 6.66
CA THR A 96 -11.72 5.99 7.48
C THR A 96 -10.38 6.36 6.85
N ARG A 97 -9.61 7.24 7.52
CA ARG A 97 -8.32 7.69 7.01
C ARG A 97 -7.33 6.52 6.95
N THR A 98 -6.45 6.54 5.97
CA THR A 98 -5.42 5.50 5.79
C THR A 98 -4.07 6.06 6.19
N LEU A 99 -3.36 5.38 7.09
CA LEU A 99 -2.00 5.80 7.45
C LEU A 99 -1.03 5.39 6.34
N TYR A 100 0.01 6.19 6.11
CA TYR A 100 1.10 5.78 5.22
C TYR A 100 1.72 4.43 5.63
N THR A 101 1.87 4.21 6.93
CA THR A 101 2.46 3.01 7.54
C THR A 101 1.60 1.75 7.37
N ASP A 102 0.32 1.91 7.07
CA ASP A 102 -0.56 0.78 6.77
C ASP A 102 -0.22 0.17 5.40
N VAL A 103 0.33 0.97 4.49
CA VAL A 103 0.70 0.54 3.14
C VAL A 103 2.11 -0.02 3.08
N ALA A 104 3.09 0.64 3.72
CA ALA A 104 4.51 0.28 3.61
C ALA A 104 5.36 0.88 4.73
N ASN A 105 6.58 0.36 4.92
CA ASN A 105 7.58 1.02 5.76
C ASN A 105 8.13 2.30 5.09
N LEU A 106 7.87 3.46 5.69
CA LEU A 106 8.31 4.76 5.16
C LEU A 106 9.83 4.92 5.10
N LYS A 107 10.59 4.23 5.97
CA LYS A 107 12.06 4.36 6.01
C LYS A 107 12.75 3.83 4.75
N SER A 108 12.08 2.98 3.97
CA SER A 108 12.62 2.44 2.71
C SER A 108 12.12 3.17 1.47
N ALA A 109 11.34 4.24 1.63
CA ALA A 109 10.81 5.02 0.53
C ALA A 109 11.83 6.06 0.04
N TYR A 110 11.77 6.38 -1.25
CA TYR A 110 12.19 7.70 -1.72
C TYR A 110 11.12 8.72 -1.32
N ALA A 111 11.49 9.71 -0.50
CA ALA A 111 10.57 10.69 0.06
C ALA A 111 10.79 12.08 -0.55
N GLU A 112 9.70 12.72 -0.97
CA GLU A 112 9.66 14.10 -1.46
C GLU A 112 8.66 14.86 -0.60
N ASN A 113 9.13 15.41 0.52
CA ASN A 113 8.27 16.01 1.53
C ASN A 113 8.51 17.54 1.63
N ALA A 114 7.42 18.29 1.65
CA ALA A 114 7.37 19.73 1.86
C ALA A 114 6.10 20.08 2.68
N PRO A 115 5.98 21.28 3.27
CA PRO A 115 4.76 21.69 3.95
C PRO A 115 3.52 21.50 3.07
N GLY A 116 2.54 20.73 3.54
CA GLY A 116 1.33 20.42 2.78
C GLY A 116 1.47 19.42 1.64
N HIS A 117 2.66 18.81 1.46
CA HIS A 117 2.93 17.84 0.41
C HIS A 117 3.84 16.71 0.93
N PHE A 118 3.28 15.53 1.11
CA PHE A 118 4.02 14.35 1.54
C PHE A 118 3.90 13.27 0.47
N LYS A 119 5.03 12.87 -0.10
CA LYS A 119 5.09 11.86 -1.15
C LYS A 119 6.14 10.80 -0.83
N TYR A 120 5.73 9.54 -0.86
CA TYR A 120 6.58 8.39 -0.63
C TYR A 120 6.50 7.44 -1.82
N THR A 121 7.65 7.05 -2.36
CA THR A 121 7.74 6.18 -3.53
C THR A 121 8.61 4.97 -3.24
N TRP A 122 8.12 3.78 -3.58
CA TRP A 122 8.89 2.54 -3.57
C TRP A 122 8.95 1.96 -4.98
N GLU A 123 10.13 1.47 -5.37
CA GLU A 123 10.24 0.58 -6.52
C GLU A 123 10.08 -0.87 -6.07
N VAL A 124 9.05 -1.53 -6.58
CA VAL A 124 8.89 -2.98 -6.45
C VAL A 124 9.53 -3.65 -7.65
N LYS A 125 10.54 -4.48 -7.39
CA LYS A 125 11.27 -5.21 -8.43
C LYS A 125 10.39 -6.28 -9.07
N ALA A 126 10.67 -6.59 -10.33
CA ALA A 126 10.02 -7.68 -11.04
C ALA A 126 10.26 -9.01 -10.31
N ARG A 127 9.26 -9.91 -10.32
CA ARG A 127 9.37 -11.25 -9.74
C ARG A 127 8.58 -12.24 -10.57
N GLY A 128 9.27 -13.20 -11.19
CA GLY A 128 8.66 -14.17 -12.09
C GLY A 128 7.94 -13.47 -13.25
N LYS A 129 6.63 -13.72 -13.39
CA LYS A 129 5.77 -13.10 -14.42
C LYS A 129 5.24 -11.72 -14.03
N SER A 130 5.50 -11.24 -12.82
CA SER A 130 5.05 -9.91 -12.36
C SER A 130 6.06 -8.84 -12.77
N PRO A 131 5.64 -7.79 -13.50
CA PRO A 131 6.54 -6.72 -13.91
C PRO A 131 6.99 -5.89 -12.70
N ALA A 132 8.07 -5.12 -12.86
CA ALA A 132 8.42 -4.08 -11.91
C ALA A 132 7.38 -2.94 -11.95
N TYR A 133 7.18 -2.26 -10.82
CA TYR A 133 6.27 -1.14 -10.71
C TYR A 133 6.65 -0.22 -9.55
N PHE A 134 6.08 0.97 -9.53
CA PHE A 134 6.18 1.89 -8.42
C PHE A 134 4.92 1.83 -7.56
N VAL A 135 5.09 1.92 -6.24
CA VAL A 135 4.03 2.29 -5.28
C VAL A 135 4.27 3.72 -4.89
N ILE A 136 3.27 4.58 -5.01
CA ILE A 136 3.36 6.01 -4.74
C ILE A 136 2.23 6.37 -3.78
N LEU A 137 2.60 6.94 -2.63
CA LEU A 137 1.67 7.49 -1.66
C LEU A 137 1.77 9.00 -1.68
N MET A 138 0.64 9.69 -1.66
CA MET A 138 0.61 11.15 -1.55
C MET A 138 -0.38 11.58 -0.48
N GLY A 139 -0.14 12.71 0.15
CA GLY A 139 -1.04 13.33 1.12
C GLY A 139 -0.62 14.75 1.46
N ARG A 140 -1.44 15.41 2.28
CA ARG A 140 -1.26 16.82 2.69
C ARG A 140 -0.81 16.97 4.13
N ASP A 141 -0.87 15.89 4.91
CA ASP A 141 -0.42 15.82 6.29
C ASP A 141 0.57 14.65 6.44
N PRO A 142 1.39 14.63 7.49
CA PRO A 142 2.46 13.64 7.62
C PRO A 142 1.98 12.23 8.00
N GLN A 143 0.71 12.06 8.39
CA GLN A 143 0.17 10.80 8.91
C GLN A 143 -0.70 10.07 7.89
N TYR A 144 -1.55 10.79 7.18
CA TYR A 144 -2.60 10.22 6.34
C TYR A 144 -2.37 10.49 4.86
N LEU A 145 -2.54 9.43 4.06
CA LEU A 145 -2.52 9.56 2.60
C LEU A 145 -3.86 10.08 2.08
N THR A 146 -3.81 10.89 1.03
CA THR A 146 -4.96 11.28 0.20
C THR A 146 -5.04 10.45 -1.08
N SER A 147 -3.94 9.82 -1.51
CA SER A 147 -3.97 8.87 -2.62
C SER A 147 -2.91 7.77 -2.50
N LEU A 148 -3.25 6.62 -3.06
CA LEU A 148 -2.39 5.45 -3.22
C LEU A 148 -2.39 5.05 -4.70
N SER A 149 -1.22 5.08 -5.32
CA SER A 149 -1.04 4.70 -6.72
C SER A 149 -0.06 3.54 -6.87
N MET A 150 -0.37 2.66 -7.82
CA MET A 150 0.57 1.67 -8.37
C MET A 150 0.75 1.94 -9.86
N LYS A 151 1.98 1.95 -10.36
CA LYS A 151 2.28 2.22 -11.78
C LYS A 151 3.35 1.27 -12.31
N LYS A 152 3.02 0.47 -13.33
CA LYS A 152 3.97 -0.39 -14.06
C LYS A 152 5.15 0.44 -14.52
N LYS A 153 6.37 -0.06 -14.24
CA LYS A 153 7.60 0.57 -14.71
C LYS A 153 7.64 0.45 -16.24
N PRO A 154 7.96 1.53 -16.98
CA PRO A 154 8.04 1.52 -18.44
C PRO A 154 8.99 0.44 -18.97
#